data_AF-A0A3B0PLP9-F1
#
_entry.id   AF-A0A3B0PLP9-F1
#
_cell.length_a   1.000
_cell.length_b   1.000
_cell.length_c   1.000
_cell.angle_alpha   90.00
_cell.angle_beta   90.00
_cell.angle_gamma   90.00
#
_symmetry.space_group_name_H-M   'P 1'
#
loop_
_entity.id
_entity.type
_entity.pdbx_description
1 polymer ?
#
loop_
_entity_poly.entity_id
_entity_poly.type
_entity_poly.pdbx_seq_one_letter_code
_entity_poly.pdbx_strand_id
1 'polypeptide(L)'
;MKKYTKYEDIEEKYRFDLEDILGNQTYNELKDQYFELVKKQIEIKDSKYESFENYVDSLRISEKLLILSNKIENYLSNKLNTNVVNFEINKLISEFEAKKAEYNKQFGSEINRVAQHKEKIEKW
;
A
#
# COMPACT_ATOMS: atom_id res chain seq x y z
N MET A 1 -22.19 1.90 -34.54
CA MET A 1 -21.49 1.61 -33.27
C MET A 1 -20.89 2.90 -32.76
N LYS A 2 -21.23 3.35 -31.54
CA LYS A 2 -20.58 4.54 -30.95
C LYS A 2 -19.09 4.24 -30.76
N LYS A 3 -18.23 5.20 -31.09
CA LYS A 3 -16.78 5.13 -30.85
C LYS A 3 -16.44 6.27 -29.90
N TYR A 4 -15.64 5.98 -28.88
CA TYR A 4 -15.16 6.96 -27.91
C TYR A 4 -13.67 7.16 -28.13
N THR A 5 -13.22 8.42 -28.09
CA THR A 5 -11.79 8.74 -28.25
C THR A 5 -11.10 8.80 -26.90
N LYS A 6 -11.82 9.22 -25.86
CA LYS A 6 -11.34 9.31 -24.49
C LYS A 6 -12.32 8.64 -23.53
N TYR A 7 -11.82 8.24 -22.36
CA TYR A 7 -12.65 7.62 -21.31
C TYR A 7 -13.74 8.58 -20.83
N GLU A 8 -13.43 9.88 -20.79
CA GLU A 8 -14.35 10.95 -20.43
C GLU A 8 -15.46 11.19 -21.46
N ASP A 9 -15.41 10.55 -22.63
CA ASP A 9 -16.49 10.62 -23.63
C ASP A 9 -17.57 9.54 -23.38
N ILE A 10 -17.26 8.51 -22.58
CA ILE A 10 -18.18 7.39 -22.27
C ILE A 10 -19.31 7.92 -21.37
N GLU A 11 -20.57 7.57 -21.58
CA GLU A 11 -21.65 8.00 -20.66
C GLU A 11 -21.36 7.50 -19.23
N GLU A 12 -21.56 8.35 -18.21
CA GLU A 12 -21.16 8.09 -16.82
C GLU A 12 -21.70 6.77 -16.26
N LYS A 13 -22.95 6.42 -16.56
CA LYS A 13 -23.60 5.15 -16.20
C LYS A 13 -22.89 3.88 -16.71
N TYR A 14 -21.94 4.02 -17.65
CA TYR A 14 -21.13 2.93 -18.19
C TYR A 14 -19.66 3.00 -17.76
N ARG A 15 -19.29 3.99 -16.93
CA ARG A 15 -17.95 4.10 -16.35
C ARG A 15 -17.88 3.31 -15.05
N PHE A 16 -16.68 2.91 -14.68
CA PHE A 16 -16.42 2.36 -13.35
C PHE A 16 -16.41 3.50 -12.34
N ASP A 17 -17.09 3.30 -11.22
CA ASP A 17 -16.91 4.16 -10.06
C ASP A 17 -15.61 3.76 -9.35
N LEU A 18 -14.52 4.43 -9.73
CA LEU A 18 -13.20 4.16 -9.16
C LEU A 18 -13.01 4.79 -7.77
N GLU A 19 -13.91 5.69 -7.35
CA GLU A 19 -13.86 6.26 -5.99
C GLU A 19 -14.33 5.24 -4.95
N ASP A 20 -15.23 4.31 -5.33
CA ASP A 20 -15.72 3.23 -4.46
C ASP A 20 -14.59 2.35 -3.88
N ILE A 21 -13.46 2.23 -4.60
CA ILE A 21 -12.25 1.52 -4.12
C ILE A 21 -11.71 2.12 -2.80
N LEU A 22 -11.82 3.44 -2.67
CA LEU A 22 -11.35 4.17 -1.49
C LEU A 22 -12.38 4.12 -0.34
N GLY A 23 -13.64 3.79 -0.64
CA GLY A 23 -14.74 3.86 0.30
C GLY A 23 -14.98 5.29 0.78
N ASN A 24 -15.07 5.49 2.10
CA ASN A 24 -15.34 6.80 2.70
C ASN A 24 -14.09 7.68 2.88
N GLN A 25 -12.96 7.32 2.27
CA GLN A 25 -11.68 7.98 2.47
C GLN A 25 -11.14 8.51 1.14
N THR A 26 -10.30 9.53 1.21
CA THR A 26 -9.53 10.03 0.07
C THR A 26 -8.24 9.23 -0.10
N TYR A 27 -7.67 9.27 -1.31
CA TYR A 27 -6.34 8.72 -1.58
C TYR A 27 -5.28 9.23 -0.58
N ASN A 28 -5.30 10.53 -0.27
CA ASN A 28 -4.31 11.12 0.64
C ASN A 28 -4.45 10.60 2.06
N GLU A 29 -5.67 10.41 2.56
CA GLU A 29 -5.89 9.83 3.88
C GLU A 29 -5.41 8.38 3.97
N LEU A 30 -5.67 7.56 2.95
CA LEU A 30 -5.16 6.19 2.89
C LEU A 30 -3.64 6.15 2.81
N LYS A 31 -3.05 7.01 1.98
CA LYS A 31 -1.60 7.17 1.83
C LYS A 31 -0.94 7.54 3.15
N ASP A 32 -1.50 8.52 3.86
CA ASP A 32 -0.95 8.97 5.13
C ASP A 32 -1.07 7.88 6.20
N GLN A 33 -2.22 7.19 6.28
CA GLN A 33 -2.39 6.02 7.17
C GLN A 33 -1.40 4.90 6.86
N TYR A 34 -1.16 4.62 5.59
CA TYR A 34 -0.18 3.62 5.16
C TYR A 34 1.21 3.99 5.69
N PHE A 35 1.68 5.21 5.42
CA PHE A 35 3.03 5.61 5.84
C PHE A 35 3.19 5.76 7.36
N GLU A 36 2.13 6.13 8.09
CA GLU A 36 2.17 6.08 9.55
C GLU A 36 2.33 4.66 10.09
N LEU A 37 1.68 3.66 9.48
CA LEU A 37 1.89 2.26 9.85
C LEU A 37 3.28 1.74 9.44
N VAL A 38 3.82 2.18 8.30
CA VAL A 38 5.18 1.82 7.89
C VAL A 38 6.21 2.35 8.89
N LYS A 39 6.05 3.61 9.35
CA LYS A 39 6.91 4.16 10.42
C LYS A 39 6.86 3.31 11.68
N LYS A 40 5.66 2.96 12.15
CA LYS A 40 5.50 2.06 13.31
C LYS A 40 6.15 0.71 13.08
N GLN A 41 6.02 0.13 11.89
CA GLN A 41 6.66 -1.14 11.54
C GLN A 41 8.18 -1.05 11.60
N ILE A 42 8.76 0.08 11.19
CA ILE A 42 10.20 0.35 11.28
C ILE A 42 10.64 0.52 12.73
N GLU A 43 9.86 1.21 13.56
CA GLU A 43 10.15 1.39 14.99
C GLU A 43 10.23 0.06 15.74
N ILE A 44 9.37 -0.91 15.40
CA ILE A 44 9.30 -2.22 16.07
C ILE A 44 10.05 -3.34 15.32
N LYS A 45 10.75 -3.03 14.21
CA LYS A 45 11.24 -4.05 13.27
C LYS A 45 12.16 -5.10 13.92
N ASP A 46 12.88 -4.71 14.97
CA ASP A 46 13.80 -5.58 15.72
C ASP A 46 13.14 -6.12 17.00
N SER A 47 12.46 -5.26 17.78
CA SER A 47 11.83 -5.63 19.06
C SER A 47 10.60 -6.54 18.93
N LYS A 48 10.00 -6.64 17.74
CA LYS A 48 8.91 -7.59 17.47
C LYS A 48 9.28 -9.05 17.73
N TYR A 49 10.56 -9.38 17.78
CA TYR A 49 11.06 -10.72 18.07
C TYR A 49 11.30 -10.97 19.56
N GLU A 50 11.02 -10.03 20.46
CA GLU A 50 11.29 -10.16 21.90
C GLU A 50 10.26 -11.02 22.64
N SER A 51 9.02 -11.05 22.20
CA SER A 51 7.94 -11.86 22.77
C SER A 51 6.95 -12.33 21.69
N PHE A 52 6.14 -13.34 22.02
CA PHE A 52 5.08 -13.83 21.13
C PHE A 52 4.06 -12.72 20.86
N GLU A 53 3.69 -11.97 21.89
CA GLU A 53 2.73 -10.87 21.82
C GLU A 53 3.22 -9.77 20.88
N ASN A 54 4.50 -9.35 21.00
CA ASN A 54 5.09 -8.35 20.11
C ASN A 54 5.11 -8.83 18.66
N TYR A 55 5.38 -10.13 18.45
CA TYR A 55 5.37 -10.72 17.12
C TYR A 55 3.97 -10.68 16.51
N VAL A 56 2.95 -11.11 17.26
CA VAL A 56 1.54 -11.05 16.84
C VAL A 56 1.09 -9.62 16.54
N ASP A 57 1.46 -8.65 17.38
CA ASP A 57 1.14 -7.24 17.15
C ASP A 57 1.79 -6.69 15.88
N SER A 58 3.01 -7.13 15.57
CA SER A 58 3.67 -6.78 14.31
C SER A 58 2.97 -7.38 13.08
N LEU A 59 2.39 -8.57 13.20
CA LEU A 59 1.60 -9.21 12.14
C LEU A 59 0.30 -8.45 11.90
N ARG A 60 -0.37 -7.96 12.96
CA ARG A 60 -1.57 -7.10 12.83
C ARG A 60 -1.28 -5.78 12.13
N ILE A 61 -0.09 -5.20 12.34
CA ILE A 61 0.36 -4.02 11.58
C ILE A 61 0.56 -4.39 10.11
N SER A 62 1.21 -5.52 9.84
CA SER A 62 1.47 -6.03 8.49
C SER A 62 0.17 -6.31 7.71
N GLU A 63 -0.84 -6.87 8.37
CA GLU A 63 -2.18 -7.08 7.80
C GLU A 63 -2.82 -5.76 7.37
N LYS A 64 -2.82 -4.75 8.25
CA LYS A 64 -3.37 -3.42 7.93
C LYS A 64 -2.61 -2.76 6.79
N LEU A 65 -1.28 -2.88 6.78
CA LEU A 65 -0.44 -2.38 5.68
C LEU A 65 -0.81 -3.05 4.35
N LEU A 66 -1.01 -4.36 4.33
CA LEU A 66 -1.40 -5.10 3.13
C LEU A 66 -2.76 -4.64 2.58
N ILE A 67 -3.74 -4.42 3.47
CA ILE A 67 -5.06 -3.93 3.05
C ILE A 67 -4.95 -2.53 2.45
N LEU A 68 -4.21 -1.63 3.10
CA LEU A 68 -4.02 -0.26 2.61
C LEU A 68 -3.25 -0.23 1.29
N SER A 69 -2.16 -1.00 1.17
CA SER A 69 -1.38 -1.07 -0.07
C SER A 69 -2.23 -1.59 -1.22
N ASN A 70 -3.00 -2.65 -1.01
CA ASN A 70 -3.88 -3.20 -2.03
C ASN A 70 -4.93 -2.17 -2.49
N LYS A 71 -5.54 -1.43 -1.57
CA LYS A 71 -6.49 -0.35 -1.93
C LYS A 71 -5.83 0.75 -2.74
N ILE A 72 -4.67 1.23 -2.28
CA ILE A 72 -3.91 2.31 -2.94
C ILE A 72 -3.47 1.88 -4.35
N GLU A 73 -2.86 0.70 -4.46
CA GLU A 73 -2.36 0.16 -5.73
C GLU A 73 -3.52 -0.13 -6.70
N ASN A 74 -4.64 -0.65 -6.20
CA ASN A 74 -5.83 -0.86 -7.01
C ASN A 74 -6.43 0.46 -7.52
N TYR A 75 -6.56 1.48 -6.67
CA TYR A 75 -7.06 2.78 -7.07
C TYR A 75 -6.16 3.44 -8.13
N LEU A 76 -4.86 3.52 -7.87
CA LEU A 76 -3.91 4.18 -8.77
C LEU A 76 -3.79 3.45 -10.11
N SER A 77 -3.70 2.12 -10.10
CA SER A 77 -3.61 1.32 -11.34
C SER A 77 -4.87 1.42 -12.18
N ASN A 78 -6.06 1.34 -11.57
CA ASN A 78 -7.31 1.48 -12.33
C ASN A 78 -7.49 2.90 -12.88
N LYS A 79 -7.17 3.94 -12.09
CA LYS A 79 -7.17 5.33 -12.60
C LYS A 79 -6.22 5.50 -13.78
N LEU A 80 -4.99 4.96 -13.68
CA LEU A 80 -4.03 5.01 -14.78
C LEU A 80 -4.53 4.26 -16.02
N ASN A 81 -5.19 3.11 -15.84
CA ASN A 81 -5.72 2.32 -16.96
C ASN A 81 -6.83 3.04 -17.74
N THR A 82 -7.51 4.03 -17.15
CA THR A 82 -8.46 4.88 -17.90
C THR A 82 -7.77 5.82 -18.88
N ASN A 83 -6.54 6.24 -18.57
CA ASN A 83 -5.71 7.09 -19.41
C ASN A 83 -4.24 6.96 -19.00
N VAL A 84 -3.49 6.12 -19.71
CA VAL A 84 -2.10 5.75 -19.34
C VAL A 84 -1.12 6.92 -19.38
N VAL A 85 -1.43 7.99 -20.11
CA VAL A 85 -0.62 9.22 -20.18
C VAL A 85 -1.09 10.30 -19.21
N ASN A 86 -1.98 9.98 -18.26
CA ASN A 86 -2.45 10.93 -17.25
C ASN A 86 -1.29 11.35 -16.35
N PHE A 87 -0.88 12.63 -16.46
CA PHE A 87 0.25 13.18 -15.72
C PHE A 87 0.04 13.13 -14.20
N GLU A 88 -1.14 13.50 -13.71
CA GLU A 88 -1.44 13.56 -12.28
C GLU A 88 -1.35 12.17 -11.63
N ILE A 89 -1.95 11.15 -12.26
CA ILE A 89 -1.90 9.78 -11.73
C ILE A 89 -0.48 9.22 -11.77
N ASN A 90 0.25 9.43 -12.87
CA ASN A 90 1.65 9.02 -12.98
C ASN A 90 2.53 9.68 -11.89
N LYS A 91 2.28 10.95 -11.59
CA LYS A 91 2.96 11.67 -10.52
C LYS A 91 2.65 11.05 -9.15
N LEU A 92 1.38 10.79 -8.84
CA LEU A 92 0.99 10.16 -7.57
C LEU A 92 1.62 8.78 -7.38
N ILE A 93 1.66 7.95 -8.43
CA ILE A 93 2.33 6.64 -8.41
C ILE A 93 3.82 6.82 -8.13
N SER A 94 4.48 7.73 -8.86
CA SER A 94 5.92 7.96 -8.72
C SER A 94 6.29 8.45 -7.32
N GLU A 95 5.51 9.38 -6.76
CA GLU A 95 5.71 9.89 -5.39
C GLU A 95 5.50 8.79 -4.33
N PHE A 96 4.46 7.97 -4.49
CA PHE A 96 4.17 6.86 -3.58
C PHE A 96 5.31 5.83 -3.59
N GLU A 97 5.74 5.38 -4.77
CA GLU A 97 6.80 4.39 -4.92
C GLU A 97 8.17 4.91 -4.46
N ALA A 98 8.49 6.17 -4.73
CA ALA A 98 9.73 6.79 -4.24
C ALA A 98 9.79 6.77 -2.71
N LYS A 99 8.70 7.16 -2.04
CA LYS A 99 8.61 7.18 -0.59
C LYS A 99 8.58 5.77 0.00
N LYS A 100 7.88 4.82 -0.63
CA LYS A 100 7.89 3.40 -0.26
C LYS A 100 9.29 2.80 -0.36
N ALA A 101 10.04 3.12 -1.41
CA ALA A 101 11.43 2.69 -1.58
C ALA A 101 12.35 3.26 -0.49
N GLU A 102 12.18 4.52 -0.10
CA GLU A 102 12.92 5.13 1.01
C GLU A 102 12.66 4.38 2.34
N TYR A 103 11.40 4.11 2.65
CA TYR A 103 11.06 3.36 3.87
C TYR A 103 11.53 1.91 3.82
N ASN A 104 11.45 1.23 2.67
CA ASN A 104 11.98 -0.14 2.53
C ASN A 104 13.48 -0.19 2.81
N LYS A 105 14.23 0.85 2.40
CA LYS A 105 15.65 0.98 2.73
C LYS A 105 15.88 1.13 4.25
N GLN A 106 15.05 1.92 4.93
CA GLN A 106 15.11 2.10 6.39
C GLN A 106 14.72 0.82 7.16
N PHE A 107 13.73 0.09 6.65
CA PHE A 107 13.29 -1.18 7.20
C PHE A 107 14.37 -2.26 7.09
N GLY A 108 15.04 -2.35 5.95
CA GLY A 108 16.12 -3.33 5.72
C GLY A 108 15.63 -4.77 5.60
N SER A 109 16.56 -5.73 5.61
CA SER A 109 16.27 -7.14 5.31
C SER A 109 15.49 -7.86 6.42
N GLU A 110 14.20 -8.07 6.18
CA GLU A 110 13.36 -8.91 7.04
C GLU A 110 13.77 -10.37 7.03
N ILE A 111 14.21 -10.88 5.88
CA ILE A 111 14.68 -12.27 5.74
C ILE A 111 15.84 -12.54 6.71
N ASN A 112 16.76 -11.58 6.86
CA ASN A 112 17.89 -11.73 7.78
C ASN A 112 17.42 -11.75 9.24
N ARG A 113 16.46 -10.90 9.61
CA ARG A 113 15.89 -10.89 10.97
C ARG A 113 15.14 -12.17 11.29
N VAL A 114 14.30 -12.65 10.36
CA VAL A 114 13.61 -13.94 10.50
C VAL A 114 14.61 -15.07 10.67
N ALA A 115 15.69 -15.10 9.88
CA ALA A 115 16.74 -16.12 10.01
C ALA A 115 17.45 -16.06 11.38
N GLN A 116 17.74 -14.87 11.89
CA GLN A 116 18.36 -14.67 13.21
C GLN A 116 17.46 -15.15 14.36
N HIS A 117 16.14 -15.05 14.21
CA HIS A 117 15.16 -15.40 15.23
C HIS A 117 14.41 -16.70 14.96
N LYS A 118 14.84 -17.49 13.96
CA LYS A 118 14.12 -18.67 13.46
C LYS A 118 13.72 -19.65 14.57
N GLU A 119 14.66 -20.05 15.43
CA GLU A 119 14.38 -21.00 16.51
C GLU A 119 13.34 -20.51 17.51
N LYS A 120 13.24 -19.19 17.69
CA LYS A 120 12.26 -18.57 18.59
C LYS A 120 10.88 -18.59 17.94
N ILE A 121 10.82 -18.24 16.66
CA ILE A 121 9.60 -18.24 15.86
C ILE A 121 9.03 -19.65 15.71
N GLU A 122 9.85 -20.67 15.49
CA GLU A 122 9.39 -22.06 15.36
C GLU A 122 8.78 -22.65 16.65
N LYS A 123 9.09 -22.07 17.81
CA LYS A 123 8.52 -22.49 19.11
C LYS A 123 7.19 -21.80 19.43
N TRP A 124 6.86 -20.75 18.69
CA TRP A 124 5.62 -19.99 18.81
C TRP A 124 4.55 -20.56 17.89
#